data_AF-A0A3R9J775-F1
#
_entry.id   AF-A0A3R9J775-F1
#
_cell.length_a   1.000
_cell.length_b   1.000
_cell.length_c   1.000
_cell.angle_alpha   90.00
_cell.angle_beta   90.00
_cell.angle_gamma   90.00
#
_symmetry.space_group_name_H-M   'P 1'
#
loop_
_entity.id
_entity.type
_entity.pdbx_description
1 polymer ?
#
loop_
_entity_poly.entity_id
_entity_poly.type
_entity_poly.pdbx_seq_one_letter_code
_entity_poly.pdbx_strand_id
1 'polypeptide(L)'
;MDLLLIDNSNIFIEVKNLVGQDGRFDYDKFVRNYTNFKNQKKILVGSTPPKSDEFWSTMRSKGFDVYTYERKQNGEKAVDSKIIAKGVSFIVQQNHSATVNLLSGDFDMFPLT
;
A
#
# COMPACT_ATOMS: atom_id res chain seq x y z
N MET A 1 16.05 6.15 5.87
CA MET A 1 14.82 5.44 6.27
C MET A 1 14.26 4.83 5.02
N ASP A 2 13.90 3.54 5.04
CA ASP A 2 13.35 2.86 3.86
C ASP A 2 11.87 3.24 3.64
N LEU A 3 11.31 2.89 2.49
CA LEU A 3 9.90 3.07 2.18
C LEU A 3 9.24 1.73 1.85
N LEU A 4 8.05 1.49 2.41
CA LEU A 4 7.12 0.45 1.99
C LEU A 4 5.87 1.11 1.40
N LEU A 5 5.63 0.86 0.12
CA LEU A 5 4.42 1.25 -0.61
C LEU A 5 3.53 0.03 -0.78
N ILE A 6 2.27 0.15 -0.39
CA ILE A 6 1.29 -0.95 -0.47
C ILE A 6 0.09 -0.50 -1.27
N ASP A 7 -0.21 -1.27 -2.31
CA ASP A 7 -1.48 -1.21 -3.05
C ASP A 7 -2.49 -2.17 -2.42
N ASN A 8 -3.25 -1.66 -1.44
CA ASN A 8 -4.24 -2.45 -0.74
C ASN A 8 -5.38 -2.90 -1.67
N SER A 9 -5.68 -2.17 -2.74
CA SER A 9 -6.73 -2.55 -3.68
C SER A 9 -6.35 -3.82 -4.44
N ASN A 10 -5.15 -3.85 -5.00
CA ASN A 10 -4.63 -5.02 -5.71
C ASN A 10 -4.51 -6.23 -4.77
N ILE A 11 -3.89 -6.05 -3.59
CA ILE A 11 -3.73 -7.14 -2.62
C ILE A 11 -5.09 -7.69 -2.16
N PHE A 12 -6.07 -6.83 -1.91
CA PHE A 12 -7.41 -7.25 -1.48
C PHE A 12 -8.12 -8.09 -2.56
N ILE A 13 -8.01 -7.70 -3.82
CA ILE A 13 -8.60 -8.44 -4.95
C ILE A 13 -7.92 -9.80 -5.09
N GLU A 14 -6.59 -9.85 -5.10
CA GLU A 14 -5.85 -11.09 -5.29
C GLU A 14 -6.02 -12.07 -4.13
N VAL A 15 -6.07 -11.59 -2.89
CA VAL A 15 -6.37 -12.44 -1.72
C VAL A 15 -7.74 -13.09 -1.86
N LYS A 16 -8.74 -12.36 -2.37
CA LYS A 16 -10.07 -12.91 -2.62
C LYS A 16 -10.08 -13.95 -3.74
N ASN A 17 -9.29 -13.73 -4.78
CA ASN A 17 -9.15 -14.67 -5.89
C ASN A 17 -8.49 -15.98 -5.44
N LEU A 18 -7.48 -15.90 -4.55
CA LEU A 18 -6.69 -17.05 -4.11
C LEU A 18 -7.30 -17.83 -2.93
N VAL A 19 -7.89 -17.12 -1.97
CA VAL A 19 -8.30 -17.68 -0.67
C VAL A 19 -9.82 -17.63 -0.45
N GLY A 20 -10.55 -16.91 -1.32
CA GLY A 20 -12.00 -16.71 -1.21
C GLY A 20 -12.40 -15.41 -0.48
N GLN A 21 -13.70 -15.13 -0.39
CA GLN A 21 -14.24 -13.83 0.07
C GLN A 21 -13.83 -13.43 1.50
N ASP A 22 -13.61 -14.42 2.36
CA ASP A 22 -13.21 -14.22 3.75
C ASP A 22 -11.69 -14.13 3.93
N GLY A 23 -10.92 -14.31 2.85
CA GLY A 23 -9.48 -14.13 2.85
C GLY A 23 -9.07 -12.75 3.37
N ARG A 24 -8.04 -12.70 4.20
CA ARG A 24 -7.44 -11.48 4.73
C ARG A 24 -5.93 -11.54 4.61
N PHE A 25 -5.32 -10.39 4.35
CA PHE A 25 -3.87 -10.25 4.34
C PHE A 25 -3.38 -9.79 5.73
N ASP A 26 -2.36 -10.47 6.26
CA ASP A 26 -1.73 -10.10 7.53
C ASP A 26 -0.56 -9.14 7.27
N TYR A 27 -0.87 -7.84 7.26
CA TYR A 27 0.13 -6.77 7.05
C TYR A 27 1.19 -6.72 8.16
N ASP A 28 0.86 -7.08 9.40
CA ASP A 28 1.82 -7.04 10.50
C ASP A 28 2.85 -8.16 10.35
N LYS A 29 2.39 -9.37 10.04
CA LYS A 29 3.27 -10.50 9.75
C LYS A 29 4.13 -10.21 8.53
N PHE A 30 3.57 -9.61 7.48
CA PHE A 30 4.34 -9.20 6.31
C PHE A 30 5.45 -8.22 6.68
N VAL A 31 5.11 -7.09 7.33
CA VAL A 31 6.09 -6.08 7.74
C VAL A 31 7.16 -6.70 8.63
N ARG A 32 6.77 -7.46 9.65
CA ARG A 32 7.72 -8.12 10.57
C ARG A 32 8.72 -9.00 9.82
N ASN A 33 8.23 -9.83 8.90
CA ASN A 33 9.04 -10.84 8.25
C ASN A 33 9.91 -10.28 7.11
N TYR A 34 9.39 -9.31 6.34
CA TYR A 34 10.07 -8.83 5.11
C TYR A 34 10.92 -7.58 5.32
N THR A 35 10.59 -6.77 6.33
CA THR A 35 11.29 -5.49 6.55
C THR A 35 12.37 -5.62 7.62
N ASN A 36 12.41 -6.75 8.33
CA ASN A 36 13.34 -7.05 9.41
C ASN A 36 13.44 -5.94 10.46
N PHE A 37 12.30 -5.28 10.76
CA PHE A 37 12.19 -4.13 11.66
C PHE A 37 13.06 -2.92 11.30
N LYS A 38 13.49 -2.79 10.04
CA LYS A 38 14.16 -1.58 9.58
C LYS A 38 13.26 -0.37 9.83
N ASN A 39 13.88 0.74 10.22
CA ASN A 39 13.16 2.01 10.30
C ASN A 39 12.67 2.38 8.89
N GLN A 40 11.36 2.31 8.69
CA GLN A 40 10.74 2.53 7.40
C GLN A 40 9.46 3.35 7.52
N LYS A 41 9.22 4.16 6.50
CA LYS A 41 7.91 4.75 6.27
C LYS A 41 6.99 3.72 5.64
N LYS A 42 5.78 3.59 6.17
CA LYS A 42 4.76 2.65 5.67
C LYS A 42 3.62 3.45 5.07
N ILE A 43 3.43 3.35 3.77
CA ILE A 43 2.33 4.00 3.05
C ILE A 43 1.42 2.91 2.51
N LEU A 44 0.14 2.99 2.86
CA LEU A 44 -0.88 2.06 2.41
C LEU A 44 -1.98 2.84 1.70
N VAL A 45 -2.19 2.52 0.43
CA VAL A 45 -3.15 3.19 -0.44
C VAL A 45 -4.21 2.18 -0.86
N GLY A 46 -5.48 2.57 -0.84
CA GLY A 46 -6.52 1.70 -1.36
C GLY A 46 -7.82 2.43 -1.65
N SER A 47 -8.72 1.70 -2.30
CA SER A 47 -10.09 2.12 -2.56
C SER A 47 -10.94 1.84 -1.31
N THR A 48 -11.81 2.75 -0.92
CA THR A 48 -12.81 2.50 0.11
C THR A 48 -13.99 1.74 -0.50
N PRO A 49 -14.28 0.48 -0.15
CA PRO A 49 -15.65 0.00 -0.24
C PRO A 49 -16.45 0.61 0.93
N PRO A 50 -17.71 1.04 0.73
CA PRO A 50 -18.49 1.60 1.82
C PRO A 50 -18.75 0.47 2.82
N LYS A 51 -18.21 0.56 4.05
CA LYS A 51 -18.81 0.06 5.32
C LYS A 51 -17.86 -0.11 6.51
N SER A 52 -16.53 -0.05 6.39
CA SER A 52 -15.67 -0.23 7.58
C SER A 52 -14.45 0.69 7.58
N ASP A 53 -14.56 1.80 8.31
CA ASP A 53 -13.45 2.67 8.70
C ASP A 53 -12.50 2.01 9.72
N GLU A 54 -12.91 0.91 10.32
CA GLU A 54 -12.17 0.24 11.39
C GLU A 54 -10.85 -0.35 10.89
N PHE A 55 -10.82 -0.93 9.68
CA PHE A 55 -9.58 -1.41 9.07
C PHE A 55 -8.57 -0.27 8.89
N TRP A 56 -9.00 0.83 8.28
CA TRP A 56 -8.13 1.98 8.02
C TRP A 56 -7.63 2.61 9.32
N SER A 57 -8.51 2.75 10.32
CA SER A 57 -8.18 3.26 11.64
C SER A 57 -7.17 2.37 12.35
N THR A 58 -7.32 1.05 12.24
CA THR A 58 -6.37 0.06 12.76
C THR A 58 -5.02 0.16 12.07
N MET A 59 -4.97 0.35 10.74
CA MET A 59 -3.70 0.50 10.03
C MET A 59 -3.00 1.82 10.43
N ARG A 60 -3.75 2.91 10.60
CA ARG A 60 -3.20 4.17 11.12
C ARG A 60 -2.62 4.02 12.52
N SER A 61 -3.32 3.34 13.44
CA SER A 61 -2.81 3.11 14.81
C SER A 61 -1.54 2.25 14.85
N LYS A 62 -1.35 1.40 13.84
CA LYS A 62 -0.11 0.62 13.61
C LYS A 62 1.01 1.41 12.92
N GLY A 63 0.83 2.72 12.73
CA GLY A 63 1.82 3.63 12.15
C GLY A 63 1.94 3.55 10.62
N PHE A 64 0.86 3.20 9.93
CA PHE A 64 0.78 3.35 8.48
C PHE A 64 0.18 4.71 8.11
N ASP A 65 0.80 5.37 7.13
CA ASP A 65 0.21 6.51 6.43
C ASP A 65 -0.83 5.97 5.43
N VAL A 66 -2.11 6.03 5.83
CA VAL A 66 -3.22 5.48 5.05
C VAL A 66 -3.84 6.54 4.14
N TYR A 67 -3.92 6.25 2.84
CA TYR A 67 -4.62 7.08 1.84
C TYR A 67 -5.75 6.28 1.21
N THR A 68 -6.96 6.82 1.26
CA THR A 68 -8.16 6.17 0.75
C THR A 68 -8.83 6.99 -0.32
N TYR A 69 -9.36 6.33 -1.34
CA TYR A 69 -10.07 6.98 -2.45
C TYR A 69 -11.45 6.33 -2.64
N GLU A 70 -12.46 7.15 -2.89
CA GLU A 70 -13.78 6.64 -3.28
C GLU A 70 -13.70 5.96 -4.66
N ARG A 71 -14.26 4.76 -4.75
CA ARG A 71 -14.36 4.05 -6.04
C ARG A 71 -15.51 4.67 -6.85
N LYS A 72 -15.18 5.57 -7.78
CA LYS A 72 -16.14 6.09 -8.76
C LYS A 72 -16.27 5.14 -9.95
N GLN A 73 -17.40 5.21 -10.68
CA GLN A 73 -17.69 4.37 -11.86
C GLN A 73 -16.61 4.37 -12.95
N ASN A 74 -15.69 5.35 -12.97
CA ASN A 74 -14.68 5.52 -14.03
C ASN A 74 -13.25 5.09 -13.62
N GLY A 75 -13.09 4.27 -12.60
CA GLY A 75 -11.86 3.49 -12.38
C GLY A 75 -10.92 3.99 -11.28
N GLU A 76 -10.03 3.09 -10.86
CA GLU A 76 -9.18 3.17 -9.66
C GLU A 76 -7.92 4.04 -9.81
N LYS A 77 -7.79 4.81 -10.89
CA LYS A 77 -6.58 5.59 -11.25
C LYS A 77 -6.02 6.49 -10.14
N ALA A 78 -6.83 6.88 -9.16
CA ALA A 78 -6.39 7.71 -8.04
C ALA A 78 -5.49 6.96 -7.05
N VAL A 79 -5.68 5.65 -6.87
CA VAL A 79 -4.81 4.80 -6.04
C VAL A 79 -3.42 4.75 -6.66
N ASP A 80 -3.33 4.39 -7.94
CA ASP A 80 -2.06 4.22 -8.66
C ASP A 80 -1.28 5.53 -8.72
N SER A 81 -1.97 6.61 -9.11
CA SER A 81 -1.38 7.95 -9.15
C SER A 81 -0.81 8.37 -7.79
N LYS A 82 -1.46 7.98 -6.68
CA LYS A 82 -0.97 8.29 -5.34
C LYS A 82 0.27 7.50 -4.98
N ILE A 83 0.29 6.20 -5.30
CA ILE A 83 1.43 5.32 -5.03
C ILE A 83 2.65 5.86 -5.79
N ILE A 84 2.50 6.11 -7.09
CA ILE A 84 3.56 6.67 -7.94
C ILE A 84 4.04 8.01 -7.39
N ALA A 85 3.12 8.95 -7.12
CA ALA A 85 3.49 10.27 -6.62
C ALA A 85 4.25 10.19 -5.29
N LYS A 86 3.86 9.28 -4.38
CA LYS A 86 4.55 9.09 -3.09
C LYS A 86 5.91 8.41 -3.25
N GLY A 87 6.02 7.41 -4.12
CA GLY A 87 7.28 6.76 -4.43
C GLY A 87 8.28 7.71 -5.05
N VAL A 88 7.90 8.42 -6.12
CA VAL A 88 8.76 9.41 -6.78
C VAL A 88 9.16 10.53 -5.82
N SER A 89 8.19 11.08 -5.06
CA SER A 89 8.49 12.12 -4.08
C SER A 89 9.49 11.66 -3.02
N PHE A 90 9.41 10.40 -2.57
CA PHE A 90 10.37 9.86 -1.62
C PHE A 90 11.75 9.71 -2.26
N ILE A 91 11.83 9.13 -3.47
CA ILE A 91 13.10 8.93 -4.20
C ILE A 91 13.83 10.25 -4.44
N VAL A 92 13.12 11.28 -4.90
CA VAL A 92 13.72 12.58 -5.25
C VAL A 92 14.20 13.36 -4.02
N GLN A 93 13.53 13.21 -2.87
CA GLN A 93 13.89 13.91 -1.63
C GLN A 93 14.99 13.22 -0.85
N GLN A 94 15.42 12.05 -1.31
CA GLN A 94 16.30 11.19 -0.56
C GLN A 94 17.77 11.58 -0.79
N ASN A 95 18.48 11.86 0.31
CA ASN A 95 19.90 12.28 0.30
C ASN A 95 20.88 11.17 0.74
N HIS A 96 20.40 9.94 0.91
CA HIS A 96 21.19 8.78 1.32
C HIS A 96 20.62 7.50 0.68
N SER A 97 21.41 6.43 0.58
CA SER A 97 20.92 5.15 0.07
C SER A 97 19.73 4.64 0.91
N ALA A 98 18.64 4.25 0.25
CA ALA A 98 17.47 3.64 0.86
C ALA A 98 16.80 2.66 -0.10
N THR A 99 15.98 1.77 0.45
CA THR A 99 15.20 0.81 -0.32
C THR A 99 13.74 1.25 -0.41
N VAL A 100 13.16 1.19 -1.61
CA VAL A 100 11.72 1.25 -1.83
C VAL A 100 11.21 -0.17 -2.04
N ASN A 101 10.39 -0.65 -1.12
CA ASN A 101 9.68 -1.90 -1.23
C ASN A 101 8.28 -1.60 -1.76
N LEU A 102 7.93 -2.17 -2.91
CA LEU A 102 6.59 -2.06 -3.50
C LEU A 102 5.86 -3.40 -3.33
N LEU A 103 4.71 -3.35 -2.66
CA LEU A 103 3.78 -4.46 -2.57
C LEU A 103 2.56 -4.16 -3.46
N SER A 104 2.69 -4.53 -4.73
CA SER A 104 1.64 -4.53 -5.74
C SER A 104 1.94 -5.59 -6.79
N GLY A 105 0.89 -6.17 -7.39
CA GLY A 105 1.00 -6.97 -8.61
C GLY A 105 0.68 -6.18 -9.89
N ASP A 106 0.43 -4.88 -9.79
CA ASP A 106 0.02 -4.03 -10.92
C ASP A 106 1.22 -3.52 -11.71
N PHE A 107 1.19 -3.73 -13.03
CA PHE A 107 2.24 -3.27 -13.94
C PHE A 107 2.23 -1.75 -14.16
N ASP A 108 1.12 -1.08 -13.84
CA ASP A 108 1.05 0.39 -13.91
C ASP A 108 2.03 1.07 -12.92
N MET A 109 2.57 0.32 -11.96
CA MET A 109 3.63 0.78 -11.04
C MET A 109 5.04 0.76 -11.65
N PHE A 110 5.20 0.33 -12.90
CA PHE A 110 6.49 0.28 -13.62
C PHE A 110 7.37 1.54 -13.46
N PRO A 111 6.85 2.78 -13.41
CA PRO A 111 7.69 3.95 -13.19
C PRO A 111 8.49 3.97 -11.86
N LEU A 112 8.19 3.07 -10.92
CA LEU A 112 8.90 2.93 -9.64
C LEU A 112 9.94 1.79 -9.61
N THR A 113 10.05 0.99 -10.67
CA THR A 113 10.89 -0.22 -10.74
C THR A 113 11.83 -0.18 -11.92
#